data_AF-A0A3M1Y9X3-F1
#
_entry.id   AF-A0A3M1Y9X3-F1
#
_cell.length_a   1.000
_cell.length_b   1.000
_cell.length_c   1.000
_cell.angle_alpha   90.00
_cell.angle_beta   90.00
_cell.angle_gamma   90.00
#
_symmetry.space_group_name_H-M   'P 1'
#
loop_
_entity.id
_entity.type
_entity.pdbx_description
1 polymer ?
#
loop_
_entity_poly.entity_id
_entity_poly.type
_entity_poly.pdbx_seq_one_letter_code
_entity_poly.pdbx_strand_id
1 'polypeptide(L)'
;MRNIKLFFKALWLTLKGEKPPELPHQDLRDWIQAGVPIAQKTLEILNTTNEITVKVDGRNQSATVIVKGIVYHLTQEYPYLLKHLTEHSALTIHATNMNDQYALQRLLESSEMVPNTPLKKHLDELKKYLDQMPSSPKTD
;
A
#
# COMPACT_ATOMS: atom_id res chain seq x y z
N MET A 1 -24.96 9.08 7.52
CA MET A 1 -26.20 8.28 7.41
C MET A 1 -26.07 7.01 6.53
N ARG A 2 -25.24 6.98 5.47
CA ARG A 2 -25.06 5.79 4.61
C ARG A 2 -24.49 4.55 5.34
N ASN A 3 -23.55 4.76 6.26
CA ASN A 3 -22.85 3.67 6.96
C ASN A 3 -23.76 2.92 7.97
N ILE A 4 -24.70 3.62 8.61
CA ILE A 4 -25.67 3.00 9.54
C ILE A 4 -26.64 2.08 8.77
N LYS A 5 -27.12 2.51 7.59
CA LYS A 5 -27.97 1.68 6.73
C LYS A 5 -27.24 0.43 6.23
N LEU A 6 -25.95 0.57 5.89
CA LEU A 6 -25.10 -0.56 5.48
C LEU A 6 -24.86 -1.54 6.64
N PHE A 7 -24.65 -1.05 7.86
CA PHE A 7 -24.50 -1.88 9.06
C PHE A 7 -25.74 -2.75 9.32
N PHE A 8 -26.94 -2.16 9.33
CA PHE A 8 -28.17 -2.93 9.56
C PHE A 8 -28.48 -3.90 8.41
N LYS A 9 -28.15 -3.53 7.16
CA LYS A 9 -28.30 -4.43 6.02
C LYS A 9 -27.33 -5.61 6.11
N ALA A 10 -26.08 -5.37 6.48
CA ALA A 10 -25.09 -6.43 6.71
C ALA A 10 -25.51 -7.34 7.87
N LEU A 11 -25.97 -6.77 8.99
CA LEU A 11 -26.46 -7.54 10.14
C LEU A 11 -27.67 -8.42 9.77
N TRP A 12 -28.60 -7.89 9.00
CA TRP A 12 -29.78 -8.64 8.53
C TRP A 12 -29.42 -9.76 7.55
N LEU A 13 -28.44 -9.54 6.66
CA LEU A 13 -27.91 -10.57 5.77
C LEU A 13 -27.20 -11.67 6.57
N THR A 14 -26.37 -11.31 7.56
CA THR A 14 -25.71 -12.27 8.47
C THR A 14 -26.72 -13.12 9.25
N LEU A 15 -27.81 -12.53 9.74
CA LEU A 15 -28.90 -13.26 10.42
C LEU A 15 -29.64 -14.24 9.49
N LYS A 16 -29.62 -14.02 8.17
CA LYS A 16 -30.18 -14.90 7.15
C LYS A 16 -29.20 -15.95 6.62
N GLY A 17 -27.94 -15.92 7.07
CA GLY A 17 -26.88 -16.76 6.51
C GLY A 17 -26.42 -16.32 5.11
N GLU A 18 -26.88 -15.17 4.62
CA GLU A 18 -26.49 -14.59 3.33
C GLU A 18 -25.28 -13.67 3.54
N LYS A 19 -24.24 -13.82 2.72
CA LYS A 19 -23.10 -12.89 2.74
C LYS A 19 -23.45 -11.66 1.91
N PRO A 20 -23.08 -10.44 2.34
CA PRO A 20 -23.16 -9.28 1.46
C PRO A 20 -22.38 -9.54 0.16
N PRO A 21 -22.83 -9.00 -0.98
CA PRO A 21 -22.13 -9.19 -2.24
C PRO A 21 -20.70 -8.67 -2.10
N GLU A 22 -19.73 -9.54 -2.41
CA GLU A 22 -18.31 -9.19 -2.40
C GLU A 22 -18.07 -8.08 -3.42
N LEU A 23 -17.36 -7.03 -3.01
CA LEU A 23 -16.92 -6.01 -3.96
C LEU A 23 -15.83 -6.62 -4.84
N PRO A 24 -15.75 -6.21 -6.12
CA PRO A 24 -14.60 -6.58 -6.95
C PRO A 24 -13.30 -6.19 -6.26
N HIS A 25 -12.35 -7.13 -6.26
CA HIS A 25 -11.02 -7.01 -5.65
C HIS A 25 -11.05 -6.66 -4.15
N GLN A 26 -11.93 -7.31 -3.37
CA GLN A 26 -12.03 -7.07 -1.93
C GLN A 26 -10.71 -7.32 -1.19
N ASP A 27 -9.96 -8.33 -1.60
CA ASP A 27 -8.61 -8.65 -1.13
C ASP A 27 -7.62 -7.48 -1.32
N LEU A 28 -7.61 -6.86 -2.51
CA LEU A 28 -6.80 -5.67 -2.77
C LEU A 28 -7.24 -4.48 -1.92
N ARG A 29 -8.55 -4.29 -1.71
CA ARG A 29 -9.06 -3.20 -0.86
C ARG A 29 -8.58 -3.36 0.58
N ASP A 30 -8.64 -4.58 1.11
CA ASP A 30 -8.25 -4.89 2.47
C ASP A 30 -6.72 -4.72 2.64
N TRP A 31 -5.95 -5.18 1.66
CA TRP A 31 -4.50 -4.95 1.60
C TRP A 31 -4.14 -3.45 1.50
N ILE A 32 -4.83 -2.67 0.67
CA ILE A 32 -4.58 -1.21 0.60
C ILE A 32 -4.79 -0.57 1.98
N GLN A 33 -5.92 -0.87 2.64
CA GLN A 33 -6.25 -0.28 3.93
C GLN A 33 -5.26 -0.67 5.04
N ALA A 34 -4.85 -1.93 5.08
CA ALA A 34 -3.90 -2.41 6.08
C ALA A 34 -2.47 -1.88 5.86
N GLY A 35 -2.09 -1.51 4.63
CA GLY A 35 -0.78 -0.93 4.32
C GLY A 35 -0.61 0.54 4.74
N VAL A 36 -1.70 1.31 4.78
CA VAL A 36 -1.69 2.75 5.14
C VAL A 36 -0.96 3.03 6.47
N PRO A 37 -1.31 2.39 7.60
CA PRO A 37 -0.65 2.69 8.87
C PRO A 37 0.85 2.34 8.87
N ILE A 38 1.26 1.29 8.14
CA ILE A 38 2.68 0.88 8.03
C ILE A 38 3.47 1.94 7.27
N ALA A 39 2.94 2.39 6.12
CA ALA A 39 3.58 3.42 5.31
C ALA A 39 3.62 4.78 6.03
N GLN A 40 2.53 5.18 6.69
CA GLN A 40 2.48 6.40 7.49
C GLN A 40 3.47 6.37 8.64
N LYS A 41 3.58 5.25 9.36
CA LYS A 41 4.53 5.13 10.46
C LYS A 41 5.98 5.24 9.99
N THR A 42 6.27 4.62 8.85
CA THR A 42 7.59 4.73 8.21
C THR A 42 7.92 6.18 7.84
N LEU A 43 6.95 6.91 7.29
CA LEU A 43 7.10 8.33 6.95
C LEU A 43 7.32 9.22 8.19
N GLU A 44 6.59 8.96 9.28
CA GLU A 44 6.79 9.67 10.56
C GLU A 44 8.24 9.53 11.06
N ILE A 45 8.78 8.30 11.03
CA ILE A 45 10.15 8.05 11.46
C ILE A 45 11.13 8.80 10.54
N LEU A 46 10.92 8.74 9.23
CA LEU A 46 11.77 9.43 8.25
C LEU A 46 11.84 10.94 8.50
N ASN A 47 10.72 11.58 8.84
CA ASN A 47 10.68 13.01 9.14
C ASN A 47 11.50 13.41 10.38
N THR A 48 11.88 12.44 11.22
CA THR A 48 12.72 12.67 12.42
C THR A 48 14.17 12.22 12.25
N THR A 49 14.51 11.61 11.11
CA THR A 49 15.86 11.13 10.79
C THR A 49 16.55 12.06 9.79
N ASN A 50 17.88 11.91 9.66
CA ASN A 50 18.61 12.58 8.59
C ASN A 50 18.12 12.06 7.23
N GLU A 51 18.02 12.96 6.25
CA GLU A 51 17.54 12.64 4.90
C GLU A 51 18.53 11.68 4.22
N ILE A 52 18.06 10.49 3.87
CA ILE A 52 18.82 9.50 3.10
C ILE A 52 18.48 9.68 1.62
N THR A 53 19.49 9.74 0.76
CA THR A 53 19.29 9.84 -0.69
C THR A 53 19.80 8.58 -1.40
N VAL A 54 19.05 8.11 -2.38
CA VAL A 54 19.42 6.95 -3.20
C VAL A 54 19.24 7.22 -4.68
N LYS A 55 20.04 6.51 -5.48
CA LYS A 55 19.92 6.55 -6.93
C LYS A 55 18.96 5.45 -7.41
N VAL A 56 17.82 5.88 -7.93
CA VAL A 56 16.76 5.03 -8.52
C VAL A 56 16.60 5.47 -9.97
N ASP A 57 16.73 4.53 -10.92
CA ASP A 57 16.63 4.79 -12.37
C ASP A 57 17.46 5.98 -12.87
N GLY A 58 18.68 6.10 -12.35
CA GLY A 58 19.59 7.18 -12.73
C GLY A 58 19.35 8.52 -12.02
N ARG A 59 18.28 8.65 -11.21
CA ARG A 59 17.90 9.88 -10.51
C ARG A 59 18.15 9.76 -9.01
N ASN A 60 18.58 10.86 -8.39
CA ASN A 60 18.64 10.94 -6.93
C ASN A 60 17.23 11.17 -6.39
N GLN A 61 16.78 10.28 -5.52
CA GLN A 61 15.51 10.37 -4.81
C GLN A 61 15.76 10.23 -3.33
N SER A 62 15.07 11.04 -2.54
CA SER A 62 15.16 10.92 -1.10
C SER A 62 14.21 9.86 -0.56
N ALA A 63 14.59 9.24 0.56
CA ALA A 63 13.77 8.26 1.26
C ALA A 63 12.38 8.81 1.58
N THR A 64 12.32 10.07 2.01
CA THR A 64 11.08 10.79 2.31
C THR A 64 10.17 10.88 1.07
N VAL A 65 10.72 11.18 -0.11
CA VAL A 65 9.94 11.22 -1.36
C VAL A 65 9.41 9.84 -1.75
N ILE A 66 10.26 8.81 -1.65
CA ILE A 66 9.85 7.42 -1.96
C ILE A 66 8.68 7.00 -1.08
N VAL A 67 8.81 7.15 0.24
CA VAL A 67 7.76 6.72 1.18
C VAL A 67 6.51 7.61 1.08
N LYS A 68 6.65 8.90 0.78
CA LYS A 68 5.48 9.76 0.47
C LYS A 68 4.71 9.28 -0.76
N GLY A 69 5.42 8.82 -1.80
CA GLY A 69 4.81 8.21 -2.98
C GLY A 69 3.96 7.00 -2.60
N ILE A 70 4.50 6.09 -1.82
CA ILE A 70 3.80 4.89 -1.34
C ILE A 70 2.56 5.26 -0.50
N VAL A 71 2.68 6.22 0.41
CA VAL A 71 1.54 6.73 1.19
C VAL A 71 0.47 7.31 0.27
N TYR A 72 0.86 8.08 -0.75
CA TYR A 72 -0.07 8.62 -1.74
C TYR A 72 -0.78 7.51 -2.52
N HIS A 73 -0.04 6.51 -2.99
CA HIS A 73 -0.62 5.39 -3.74
C HIS A 73 -1.66 4.64 -2.91
N LEU A 74 -1.33 4.28 -1.66
CA LEU A 74 -2.23 3.55 -0.75
C LEU A 74 -3.46 4.39 -0.33
N THR A 75 -3.30 5.70 -0.15
CA THR A 75 -4.39 6.53 0.40
C THR A 75 -5.27 7.20 -0.66
N GLN A 76 -4.76 7.40 -1.89
CA GLN A 76 -5.43 8.15 -2.94
C GLN A 76 -5.55 7.35 -4.24
N GLU A 77 -4.42 6.97 -4.83
CA GLU A 77 -4.40 6.43 -6.20
C GLU A 77 -5.06 5.06 -6.29
N TYR A 78 -4.66 4.09 -5.47
CA TYR A 78 -5.24 2.76 -5.51
C TYR A 78 -6.74 2.77 -5.15
N PRO A 79 -7.19 3.49 -4.09
CA PRO A 79 -8.62 3.67 -3.85
C PRO A 79 -9.37 4.30 -5.03
N TYR A 80 -8.76 5.27 -5.73
CA TYR A 80 -9.36 5.88 -6.91
C TYR A 80 -9.51 4.87 -8.06
N LEU A 81 -8.47 4.09 -8.35
CA LEU A 81 -8.47 3.06 -9.40
C LEU A 81 -9.49 1.95 -9.12
N LEU A 82 -9.63 1.54 -7.86
CA LEU A 82 -10.63 0.55 -7.46
C LEU A 82 -12.05 1.11 -7.36
N LYS A 83 -12.22 2.43 -7.28
CA LYS A 83 -13.54 3.07 -7.34
C LYS A 83 -14.00 3.27 -8.79
N HIS A 84 -13.06 3.53 -9.70
CA HIS A 84 -13.31 3.77 -11.12
C HIS A 84 -12.66 2.64 -11.93
N LEU A 85 -13.15 1.41 -11.70
CA LEU A 85 -12.58 0.22 -12.30
C LEU A 85 -12.62 0.28 -13.83
N THR A 86 -11.46 0.07 -14.42
CA THR A 86 -11.25 -0.25 -15.83
C THR A 86 -10.64 -1.65 -15.90
N GLU A 87 -10.59 -2.25 -17.09
CA GLU A 87 -9.93 -3.54 -17.30
C GLU A 87 -8.44 -3.55 -16.91
N HIS A 88 -7.80 -2.38 -16.82
CA HIS A 88 -6.39 -2.23 -16.46
C HIS A 88 -6.16 -1.78 -15.02
N SER A 89 -7.20 -1.46 -14.24
CA SER A 89 -7.03 -0.89 -12.90
C SER A 89 -6.19 -1.79 -11.98
N ALA A 90 -6.46 -3.11 -11.96
CA ALA A 90 -5.69 -4.05 -11.16
C ALA A 90 -4.22 -4.14 -11.63
N LEU A 91 -4.01 -4.21 -12.94
CA LEU A 91 -2.66 -4.24 -13.54
C LEU A 91 -1.86 -2.99 -13.19
N THR A 92 -2.48 -1.81 -13.26
CA THR A 92 -1.84 -0.54 -12.88
C THR A 92 -1.42 -0.55 -11.42
N ILE A 93 -2.28 -1.01 -10.49
CA ILE A 93 -1.92 -1.10 -9.07
C ILE A 93 -0.72 -2.05 -8.88
N HIS A 94 -0.74 -3.21 -9.54
CA HIS A 94 0.38 -4.17 -9.46
C HIS A 94 1.69 -3.58 -9.99
N ALA A 95 1.65 -2.90 -11.14
CA ALA A 95 2.83 -2.28 -11.74
C ALA A 95 3.38 -1.15 -10.85
N THR A 96 2.50 -0.30 -10.31
CA THR A 96 2.90 0.78 -9.40
C THR A 96 3.51 0.21 -8.11
N ASN A 97 2.91 -0.83 -7.52
CA ASN A 97 3.45 -1.50 -6.34
C ASN A 97 4.84 -2.14 -6.61
N MET A 98 5.05 -2.70 -7.81
CA MET A 98 6.35 -3.23 -8.20
C MET A 98 7.42 -2.12 -8.27
N ASN A 99 7.07 -0.93 -8.77
CA ASN A 99 7.97 0.23 -8.77
C ASN A 99 8.28 0.70 -7.34
N ASP A 100 7.27 0.74 -6.47
CA ASP A 100 7.43 1.09 -5.05
C ASP A 100 8.37 0.10 -4.32
N GLN A 101 8.17 -1.21 -4.54
CA GLN A 101 9.05 -2.25 -4.01
C GLN A 101 10.49 -2.07 -4.49
N TYR A 102 10.68 -1.76 -5.77
CA TYR A 102 12.01 -1.51 -6.34
C TYR A 102 12.67 -0.30 -5.67
N ALA A 103 11.99 0.84 -5.58
CA ALA A 103 12.52 2.04 -4.95
C ALA A 103 12.89 1.80 -3.47
N LEU A 104 12.05 1.07 -2.72
CA LEU A 104 12.32 0.66 -1.35
C LEU A 104 13.54 -0.27 -1.25
N GLN A 105 13.65 -1.25 -2.16
CA GLN A 105 14.80 -2.14 -2.20
C GLN A 105 16.09 -1.36 -2.38
N ARG A 106 16.12 -0.41 -3.32
CA ARG A 106 17.27 0.48 -3.53
C ARG A 106 17.60 1.33 -2.31
N LEU A 107 16.57 1.79 -1.58
CA LEU A 107 16.74 2.48 -0.31
C LEU A 107 17.39 1.59 0.77
N LEU A 108 16.92 0.36 0.90
CA LEU A 108 17.45 -0.62 1.87
C LEU A 108 18.88 -1.06 1.56
N GLU A 109 19.28 -1.05 0.29
CA GLU A 109 20.63 -1.37 -0.20
C GLU A 109 21.60 -0.18 -0.12
N SER A 110 21.14 1.00 0.26
CA SER A 110 21.98 2.19 0.35
C SER A 110 23.09 2.03 1.39
N SER A 111 24.29 2.52 1.08
CA SER A 111 25.39 2.62 2.07
C SER A 111 25.07 3.60 3.21
N GLU A 112 24.14 4.54 3.00
CA GLU A 112 23.65 5.47 4.03
C GLU A 112 22.64 4.80 4.97
N MET A 113 22.12 3.62 4.62
CA MET A 113 21.17 2.89 5.46
C MET A 113 21.89 2.21 6.63
N VAL A 114 21.65 2.73 7.83
CA VAL A 114 22.29 2.18 9.04
C VAL A 114 21.54 0.92 9.52
N PRO A 115 22.25 -0.22 9.69
CA PRO A 115 21.66 -1.44 10.23
C PRO A 115 21.07 -1.27 11.63
N ASN A 116 20.08 -2.09 11.99
CA ASN A 116 19.48 -2.14 13.33
C ASN A 116 18.85 -0.82 13.83
N THR A 117 18.52 0.11 12.94
CA THR A 117 17.78 1.33 13.28
C THR A 117 16.26 1.11 13.26
N PRO A 118 15.49 1.91 14.02
CA PRO A 118 14.02 1.90 13.92
C PRO A 118 13.53 2.15 12.49
N LEU A 119 14.22 3.04 11.76
CA LEU A 119 13.93 3.32 10.36
C LEU A 119 14.08 2.07 9.50
N LYS A 120 15.24 1.41 9.55
CA LYS A 120 15.47 0.19 8.77
C LYS A 120 14.41 -0.88 9.06
N LYS A 121 14.08 -1.10 10.34
CA LYS A 121 13.06 -2.08 10.72
C LYS A 121 11.70 -1.80 10.07
N HIS A 122 11.26 -0.54 10.06
CA HIS A 122 9.97 -0.17 9.46
C HIS A 122 10.02 -0.18 7.93
N LEU A 123 11.16 0.16 7.31
CA LEU A 123 11.34 0.00 5.87
C LEU A 123 11.32 -1.47 5.45
N ASP A 124 11.96 -2.37 6.22
CA ASP A 124 11.91 -3.81 5.99
C ASP A 124 10.48 -4.36 6.17
N GLU A 125 9.74 -3.87 7.17
CA GLU A 125 8.33 -4.22 7.38
C GLU A 125 7.46 -3.75 6.23
N LEU A 126 7.62 -2.49 5.78
CA LEU A 126 6.91 -1.94 4.64
C LEU A 126 7.22 -2.72 3.36
N LYS A 127 8.49 -3.02 3.09
CA LYS A 127 8.90 -3.82 1.93
C LYS A 127 8.24 -5.21 1.94
N LYS A 128 8.32 -5.90 3.09
CA LYS A 128 7.67 -7.21 3.27
C LYS A 128 6.17 -7.12 3.05
N TYR A 129 5.54 -6.05 3.51
CA TYR A 129 4.11 -5.84 3.32
C TYR A 129 3.74 -5.66 1.84
N LEU A 130 4.52 -4.87 1.10
CA LEU A 130 4.29 -4.66 -0.32
C LEU A 130 4.48 -5.94 -1.14
N ASP A 131 5.39 -6.82 -0.72
CA ASP A 131 5.62 -8.14 -1.33
C ASP A 131 4.45 -9.11 -1.14
N GLN A 132 3.57 -8.84 -0.18
CA GLN A 132 2.38 -9.64 0.14
C GLN A 132 1.12 -9.15 -0.59
N MET A 133 1.27 -8.29 -1.61
CA MET A 133 0.14 -7.84 -2.42
C MET A 133 -0.62 -9.04 -3.00
N PRO A 134 -1.95 -9.15 -2.80
CA PRO A 134 -2.75 -10.21 -3.39
C PRO A 134 -2.59 -10.23 -4.90
N SER A 135 -2.28 -11.40 -5.47
CA SER A 135 -2.30 -11.60 -6.92
C SER A 135 -3.72 -11.38 -7.45
N SER A 136 -3.85 -10.69 -8.59
CA SER A 136 -5.14 -10.44 -9.24
C SER A 136 -6.02 -11.69 -9.21
N PRO A 137 -7.32 -11.59 -8.85
CA PRO A 137 -8.22 -12.71 -8.98
C PRO A 137 -8.18 -13.17 -10.43
N LYS A 138 -8.10 -14.49 -10.62
CA LYS A 138 -8.25 -15.11 -11.93
C LYS A 138 -9.53 -14.54 -12.52
N THR A 139 -9.39 -13.92 -13.70
CA THR A 139 -10.51 -13.68 -14.58
C THR A 139 -11.03 -15.06 -14.97
N ASP A 140 -12.08 -15.51 -14.31
CA ASP A 140 -12.97 -16.54 -14.87
C ASP A 140 -13.79 -15.93 -16.02
#